data_AF-A0A354EW04-F1
#
_entry.id   AF-A0A354EW04-F1
#
_cell.length_a   1.000
_cell.length_b   1.000
_cell.length_c   1.000
_cell.angle_alpha   90.00
_cell.angle_beta   90.00
_cell.angle_gamma   90.00
#
_symmetry.space_group_name_H-M   'P 1'
#
loop_
_entity.id
_entity.type
_entity.pdbx_description
1 polymer ?
#
loop_
_entity_poly.entity_id
_entity_poly.type
_entity_poly.pdbx_seq_one_letter_code
_entity_poly.pdbx_strand_id
1 'polypeptide(L)'
;VVQPISGLGLIHLQGWSLTSPWLLAAYGLYVFVGVCWLPVVWIQYRMMKLAEQAAGQGAPLPPAYNRLFRWWFGLGWPAFAGVLGIYWLMVAKPEF
;
A
#
# COMPACT_ATOMS: atom_id res chain seq x y z
N VAL A 1 -15.43 6.01 -9.14
CA VAL A 1 -15.08 4.59 -8.91
C VAL A 1 -15.53 3.75 -10.11
N VAL A 2 -14.88 3.94 -11.27
CA VAL A 2 -15.16 3.20 -12.53
C VAL A 2 -13.87 2.67 -13.17
N GLN A 3 -12.73 3.17 -12.68
CA GLN A 3 -11.36 2.92 -13.13
C GLN A 3 -10.98 1.43 -13.26
N PRO A 4 -11.42 0.51 -12.38
CA PRO A 4 -11.09 -0.92 -12.51
C PRO A 4 -11.78 -1.56 -13.72
N ILE A 5 -13.04 -1.17 -14.00
CA ILE A 5 -13.87 -1.74 -15.06
C ILE A 5 -13.42 -1.21 -16.42
N SER A 6 -13.13 0.09 -16.51
CA SER A 6 -12.55 0.69 -17.73
C SER A 6 -11.15 0.17 -18.03
N GLY A 7 -10.33 -0.10 -17.01
CA GLY A 7 -9.00 -0.69 -17.18
C GLY A 7 -9.06 -2.11 -17.74
N LEU A 8 -9.94 -2.96 -17.20
CA LEU A 8 -10.19 -4.30 -17.72
C LEU A 8 -10.76 -4.30 -19.14
N GLY A 9 -11.67 -3.38 -19.44
CA GLY A 9 -12.23 -3.19 -20.78
C GLY A 9 -11.17 -2.80 -21.81
N LEU A 10 -10.24 -1.91 -21.46
CA LEU A 10 -9.13 -1.53 -22.34
C LEU A 10 -8.16 -2.69 -22.57
N ILE A 11 -7.79 -3.46 -21.53
CA ILE A 11 -6.89 -4.61 -21.68
C ILE A 11 -7.49 -5.68 -22.61
N HIS A 12 -8.80 -5.94 -22.52
CA HIS A 12 -9.51 -6.87 -23.39
C HIS A 12 -9.61 -6.37 -24.84
N LEU A 13 -9.88 -5.06 -25.04
CA LEU A 13 -9.97 -4.46 -26.37
C LEU A 13 -8.60 -4.31 -27.05
N GLN A 14 -7.51 -4.27 -26.28
CA GLN A 14 -6.14 -4.11 -26.80
C GLN A 14 -5.46 -5.44 -27.13
N GLY A 15 -6.09 -6.59 -26.85
CA GLY A 15 -5.58 -7.92 -27.21
C GLY A 15 -4.38 -8.39 -26.39
N TRP A 16 -4.15 -7.79 -25.22
CA TRP A 16 -2.99 -8.07 -24.39
C TRP A 16 -3.20 -9.33 -23.55
N SER A 17 -2.22 -10.24 -23.56
CA SER A 17 -2.23 -11.43 -22.72
C SER A 17 -2.20 -11.04 -21.23
N LEU A 18 -3.15 -11.54 -20.44
CA LEU A 18 -3.19 -11.39 -18.98
C LEU A 18 -1.98 -12.03 -18.26
N THR A 19 -1.07 -12.66 -19.01
CA THR A 19 0.16 -13.29 -18.52
C THR A 19 1.44 -12.51 -18.86
N SER A 20 1.34 -11.28 -19.39
CA SER A 20 2.53 -10.50 -19.69
C SER A 20 3.45 -10.38 -18.45
N PRO A 21 4.78 -10.57 -18.59
CA PRO A 21 5.72 -10.57 -17.46
C PRO A 21 5.62 -9.32 -16.58
N TRP A 22 5.41 -8.15 -17.18
CA TRP A 22 5.23 -6.89 -16.46
C TRP A 22 3.94 -6.87 -15.61
N LEU A 23 2.88 -7.56 -16.05
CA LEU A 23 1.61 -7.68 -15.35
C LEU A 23 1.74 -8.64 -14.15
N LEU A 24 2.44 -9.76 -14.32
CA LEU A 24 2.79 -10.68 -13.22
C LEU A 24 3.64 -9.98 -12.16
N ALA A 25 4.64 -9.19 -12.57
CA ALA A 25 5.44 -8.37 -11.66
C ALA A 25 4.57 -7.33 -10.92
N ALA A 26 3.62 -6.70 -11.62
CA ALA A 26 2.68 -5.76 -11.01
C ALA A 26 1.76 -6.44 -9.99
N TYR A 27 1.28 -7.66 -10.26
CA TYR A 27 0.49 -8.43 -9.29
C TYR A 27 1.30 -8.81 -8.05
N GLY A 28 2.54 -9.28 -8.22
CA GLY A 28 3.44 -9.57 -7.10
C GLY A 28 3.70 -8.34 -6.24
N LEU A 29 3.98 -7.19 -6.87
CA LEU A 29 4.13 -5.92 -6.17
C LEU A 29 2.84 -5.47 -5.48
N TYR A 30 1.68 -5.69 -6.10
CA TYR A 30 0.39 -5.32 -5.51
C TYR A 30 0.11 -6.13 -4.23
N VAL A 31 0.36 -7.44 -4.26
CA VAL A 31 0.25 -8.29 -3.07
C VAL A 31 1.26 -7.85 -2.00
N PHE A 32 2.51 -7.57 -2.39
CA PHE A 32 3.53 -7.08 -1.47
C PHE A 32 3.11 -5.76 -0.80
N VAL A 33 2.65 -4.78 -1.57
CA VAL A 33 2.13 -3.51 -1.06
C VAL A 33 0.95 -3.75 -0.12
N GLY A 34 0.02 -4.63 -0.48
CA GLY A 34 -1.13 -4.99 0.37
C GLY A 34 -0.69 -5.58 1.71
N VAL A 35 0.27 -6.50 1.70
CA VAL A 35 0.84 -7.11 2.92
C VAL A 35 1.57 -6.07 3.76
N CYS A 36 2.28 -5.12 3.16
CA CYS A 36 2.91 -4.00 3.89
C CYS A 36 1.88 -2.99 4.42
N TRP A 37 0.73 -2.84 3.75
CA TRP A 37 -0.30 -1.85 4.10
C TRP A 37 -1.22 -2.31 5.24
N LEU A 38 -1.57 -3.60 5.32
CA LEU A 38 -2.43 -4.11 6.39
C LEU A 38 -1.90 -3.81 7.82
N PRO A 39 -0.60 -4.03 8.12
CA PRO A 39 -0.03 -3.65 9.41
C PRO A 39 -0.05 -2.15 9.65
N VAL A 40 0.12 -1.32 8.60
CA VAL A 40 0.08 0.14 8.70
C VAL A 40 -1.28 0.61 9.21
N VAL A 41 -2.38 0.09 8.66
CA VAL A 41 -3.74 0.42 9.10
C VAL A 41 -3.98 0.00 10.54
N TRP A 42 -3.54 -1.21 10.91
CA TRP A 42 -3.65 -1.69 12.29
C TRP A 42 -2.85 -0.81 13.27
N ILE A 43 -1.65 -0.38 12.89
CA ILE A 43 -0.85 0.55 13.70
C ILE A 43 -1.56 1.90 13.84
N GLN A 44 -2.13 2.44 12.76
CA GLN A 44 -2.88 3.71 12.80
C GLN A 44 -4.05 3.64 13.79
N TYR A 45 -4.84 2.56 13.73
CA TYR A 45 -5.93 2.34 14.68
C TYR A 45 -5.45 2.25 16.14
N ARG A 46 -4.35 1.53 16.38
CA ARG A 46 -3.78 1.40 17.72
C ARG A 46 -3.24 2.73 18.24
N MET A 47 -2.60 3.52 17.39
CA MET A 47 -2.08 4.84 17.72
C MET A 47 -3.22 5.82 18.05
N MET A 48 -4.31 5.80 17.29
CA MET A 48 -5.53 6.57 17.59
C MET A 48 -6.05 6.23 18.99
N LYS A 49 -6.22 4.95 19.32
CA LYS A 49 -6.70 4.53 20.64
C LYS A 49 -5.78 4.99 21.78
N LEU A 50 -4.46 4.93 21.59
CA LEU A 50 -3.49 5.42 22.58
C LEU A 50 -3.57 6.94 22.76
N ALA A 51 -3.77 7.68 21.67
CA ALA A 51 -3.94 9.13 21.71
C ALA A 51 -5.25 9.53 22.41
N GLU A 52 -6.36 8.84 22.14
CA GLU A 52 -7.64 9.07 22.82
C GLU A 52 -7.53 8.81 24.33
N GLN A 53 -6.86 7.72 24.74
CA GLN A 53 -6.65 7.42 26.15
C GLN A 53 -5.79 8.48 26.85
N ALA A 54 -4.72 8.93 26.20
CA ALA A 54 -3.85 9.98 26.74
C ALA A 54 -4.61 11.32 26.87
N ALA A 55 -5.39 11.68 25.84
CA ALA A 55 -6.22 12.88 25.83
C ALA A 55 -7.27 12.87 26.94
N GLY A 56 -7.95 11.73 27.17
CA GLY A 56 -8.95 11.59 28.23
C GLY A 56 -8.38 11.67 29.65
N GLN A 57 -7.08 11.38 29.83
CA GLN A 57 -6.39 11.45 31.12
C GLN A 57 -5.58 12.75 31.31
N GLY A 58 -5.56 13.63 30.31
CA GLY A 58 -4.68 14.81 30.30
C GLY A 58 -3.19 14.46 30.38
N ALA A 59 -2.83 13.23 30.00
CA ALA A 59 -1.49 12.69 30.12
C ALA A 59 -0.72 12.84 28.79
N PRO A 60 0.62 12.94 28.82
CA PRO A 60 1.42 12.91 27.60
C PRO A 60 1.31 11.57 26.87
N LEU A 61 1.58 11.59 25.56
CA LEU A 61 1.54 10.40 24.71
C LEU A 61 2.48 9.30 25.26
N PRO A 62 1.99 8.06 25.44
CA PRO A 62 2.78 7.00 26.03
C PRO A 62 3.94 6.58 25.10
N PRO A 63 5.08 6.10 25.63
CA PRO A 63 6.22 5.63 24.83
C PRO A 63 5.85 4.53 23.80
N ALA A 64 4.78 3.78 24.06
CA ALA A 64 4.23 2.81 23.13
C ALA A 64 3.77 3.44 21.79
N TYR A 65 3.25 4.67 21.82
CA TYR A 65 2.88 5.43 20.63
C TYR A 65 4.10 5.72 19.76
N ASN A 66 5.21 6.18 20.35
CA ASN A 66 6.44 6.48 19.62
C ASN A 66 7.05 5.23 18.98
N ARG A 67 6.98 4.07 19.66
CA ARG A 67 7.42 2.79 19.07
C ARG A 67 6.60 2.41 17.86
N LEU A 68 5.27 2.53 17.95
CA LEU A 68 4.35 2.25 16.85
C LEU A 68 4.57 3.21 15.67
N PHE A 69 4.77 4.50 15.95
CA PHE A 69 5.06 5.50 14.93
C PHE A 69 6.31 5.15 14.11
N ARG A 70 7.38 4.67 14.75
CA ARG A 70 8.60 4.22 14.03
C ARG A 70 8.33 3.03 13.11
N TRP A 71 7.55 2.05 13.57
CA TRP A 71 7.15 0.91 12.74
C TRP A 71 6.26 1.33 11.58
N TRP A 72 5.28 2.19 11.84
CA TRP A 72 4.40 2.78 10.82
C TRP A 72 5.21 3.51 9.74
N PHE A 73 6.16 4.34 10.16
CA PHE A 73 7.03 5.08 9.25
C PHE A 73 7.90 4.12 8.42
N GLY A 74 8.50 3.11 9.07
CA GLY A 74 9.32 2.11 8.38
C GLY A 74 8.56 1.27 7.36
N LEU A 75 7.31 0.89 7.65
CA LEU A 75 6.45 0.12 6.75
C LEU A 75 5.85 0.95 5.60
N GLY A 76 5.71 2.27 5.81
CA GLY A 76 5.25 3.19 4.75
C GLY A 76 6.21 3.23 3.56
N TRP A 77 7.52 3.15 3.79
CA TRP A 77 8.53 3.20 2.73
C TRP A 77 8.44 2.03 1.73
N PRO A 78 8.42 0.74 2.16
CA PRO A 78 8.21 -0.40 1.27
C PRO A 78 6.90 -0.32 0.49
N ALA A 79 5.81 0.09 1.14
CA ALA A 79 4.52 0.22 0.49
C ALA A 79 4.54 1.30 -0.60
N PHE A 80 5.11 2.47 -0.31
CA PHE A 80 5.22 3.57 -1.27
C PHE A 80 6.13 3.22 -2.46
N ALA A 81 7.29 2.61 -2.18
CA ALA A 81 8.21 2.13 -3.22
C ALA A 81 7.54 1.07 -4.11
N GLY A 82 6.74 0.16 -3.53
CA GLY A 82 5.99 -0.82 -4.30
C GLY A 82 4.95 -0.20 -5.23
N VAL A 83 4.22 0.83 -4.77
CA VAL A 83 3.27 1.57 -5.63
C VAL A 83 3.99 2.30 -6.77
N LEU A 84 5.15 2.92 -6.50
CA LEU A 84 5.97 3.52 -7.55
C LEU A 84 6.47 2.47 -8.56
N GLY A 85 6.85 1.28 -8.09
CA GLY A 85 7.22 0.16 -8.96
C GLY A 85 6.08 -0.31 -9.87
N ILE A 86 4.86 -0.43 -9.32
CA ILE A 86 3.65 -0.76 -10.10
C ILE A 86 3.40 0.31 -11.16
N TYR A 87 3.44 1.59 -10.77
CA TYR A 87 3.25 2.70 -11.69
C TYR A 87 4.31 2.69 -12.81
N TRP A 88 5.57 2.47 -12.46
CA TRP A 88 6.65 2.35 -13.43
C TRP A 88 6.40 1.20 -14.41
N LEU A 89 5.98 0.02 -13.93
CA LEU A 89 5.62 -1.10 -14.81
C LEU A 89 4.44 -0.77 -15.74
N MET A 90 3.44 -0.03 -15.25
CA MET A 90 2.31 0.41 -16.07
C MET A 90 2.70 1.42 -17.16
N VAL A 91 3.73 2.24 -16.92
CA VAL A 91 4.22 3.23 -17.90
C VAL A 91 5.21 2.61 -18.87
N ALA A 92 6.24 1.94 -18.35
CA ALA A 92 7.32 1.37 -19.15
C ALA A 92 6.85 0.16 -19.96
N LYS A 93 5.86 -0.60 -19.45
CA LYS A 93 5.30 -1.83 -20.05
C LYS A 93 6.39 -2.67 -20.73
N PRO A 94 7.45 -3.07 -19.99
CA PRO A 94 8.60 -3.71 -20.59
C PRO A 94 8.18 -5.05 -21.22
N GLU A 95 8.47 -5.18 -22.52
CA GLU A 95 8.43 -6.44 -23.24
C GLU A 95 9.80 -7.10 -23.04
N PHE A 96 9.93 -7.94 -22.00
CA PHE A 96 11.10 -8.79 -21.81
C PHE A 96 11.12 -9.94 -22.80
#